data_AF-A0A962R0I7-F1
#
_entry.id   AF-A0A962R0I7-F1
#
_cell.length_a   1.000
_cell.length_b   1.000
_cell.length_c   1.000
_cell.angle_alpha   90.00
_cell.angle_beta   90.00
_cell.angle_gamma   90.00
#
_symmetry.space_group_name_H-M   'P 1'
#
loop_
_entity.id
_entity.type
_entity.pdbx_description
1 polymer ?
#
loop_
_entity_poly.entity_id
_entity_poly.type
_entity_poly.pdbx_seq_one_letter_code
_entity_poly.pdbx_strand_id
1 'polypeptide(L)' 'MDTSFAPEDLAFRDEVRAFFAQAYDAELQGRLASRDPKVFKQAVIDWQKRLHEKGWIAPNWPVEYGG' A
#
# COMPACT_ATOMS: atom_id res chain seq x y z
N MET A 1 20.26 -17.32 -18.46
CA MET A 1 19.02 -16.74 -17.91
C MET A 1 19.45 -15.51 -17.15
N ASP A 2 19.13 -14.32 -17.66
CA ASP A 2 19.43 -13.07 -16.96
C ASP A 2 18.34 -12.83 -15.92
N THR A 3 18.72 -12.71 -14.66
CA THR A 3 17.81 -12.52 -13.52
C THR A 3 17.86 -11.09 -12.98
N SER A 4 18.51 -10.17 -13.70
CA SER A 4 18.60 -8.78 -13.29
C SER A 4 17.29 -8.03 -13.58
N PHE A 5 16.84 -7.24 -12.60
CA PHE A 5 15.70 -6.35 -12.75
C PHE A 5 16.07 -5.16 -13.64
N ALA A 6 15.10 -4.68 -14.42
CA ALA A 6 15.31 -3.46 -15.20
C ALA A 6 15.50 -2.27 -14.24
N PRO A 7 16.26 -1.23 -14.63
CA PRO A 7 16.42 -0.02 -13.82
C PRO A 7 15.08 0.61 -13.39
N GLU A 8 14.06 0.51 -14.23
CA GLU A 8 12.70 1.00 -13.98
C GLU A 8 12.01 0.21 -12.85
N ASP A 9 12.21 -1.11 -12.80
CA ASP A 9 11.67 -1.96 -11.73
C ASP A 9 12.33 -1.64 -10.38
N LEU A 10 13.63 -1.35 -10.39
CA LEU A 10 14.38 -0.97 -9.20
C LEU A 10 13.90 0.38 -8.66
N ALA A 11 13.67 1.36 -9.54
CA ALA A 11 13.13 2.67 -9.19
C ALA A 11 11.70 2.55 -8.61
N PHE A 12 10.83 1.76 -9.24
CA PHE A 12 9.48 1.51 -8.74
C PHE A 12 9.50 0.82 -7.36
N ARG A 13 10.37 -0.17 -7.17
CA ARG A 13 10.56 -0.84 -5.87
C ARG A 13 10.93 0.17 -4.78
N ASP A 14 11.83 1.09 -5.08
CA ASP A 14 12.29 2.08 -4.10
C ASP A 14 11.19 3.11 -3.79
N GLU A 15 10.36 3.48 -4.78
CA GLU A 15 9.13 4.27 -4.54
C GLU A 15 8.15 3.55 -3.61
N VAL A 16 7.85 2.28 -3.89
CA VAL A 16 6.95 1.48 -3.05
C VAL A 16 7.49 1.37 -1.62
N ARG A 17 8.79 1.13 -1.45
CA ARG A 17 9.42 1.06 -0.12
C ARG A 17 9.30 2.40 0.62
N ALA A 18 9.55 3.51 -0.05
CA ALA A 18 9.42 4.84 0.55
C ALA A 18 7.98 5.14 0.96
N PHE A 19 7.01 4.77 0.12
CA PHE A 19 5.59 4.92 0.46
C PHE A 19 5.22 4.09 1.68
N PHE A 20 5.57 2.79 1.72
CA PHE A 20 5.26 1.94 2.86
C PHE A 20 5.92 2.43 4.15
N ALA A 21 7.14 2.96 4.10
CA ALA A 21 7.82 3.51 5.27
C ALA A 21 7.08 4.72 5.88
N GLN A 22 6.34 5.47 5.07
CA GLN A 22 5.58 6.65 5.52
C GLN A 22 4.12 6.31 5.82
N ALA A 23 3.47 5.56 4.94
CA ALA A 23 2.05 5.26 4.98
C ALA A 23 1.70 4.03 5.83
N TYR A 24 2.65 3.17 6.17
CA TYR A 24 2.46 2.01 7.06
C TYR A 24 3.16 2.22 8.41
N ASP A 25 2.87 3.36 9.04
CA ASP A 25 3.43 3.78 10.32
C ASP A 25 3.07 2.85 11.50
N ALA A 26 3.76 3.02 12.62
CA ALA A 26 3.57 2.21 13.83
C ALA A 26 2.16 2.35 14.45
N GLU A 27 1.49 3.49 14.23
CA GLU A 27 0.15 3.74 14.74
C GLU A 27 -0.89 2.89 13.99
N LEU A 28 -0.82 2.89 12.66
CA LEU A 28 -1.64 2.05 11.79
C LEU A 28 -1.38 0.56 12.09
N GLN A 29 -0.12 0.16 12.23
CA GLN A 29 0.25 -1.21 12.61
C GLN A 29 -0.37 -1.62 13.95
N GLY A 30 -0.31 -0.76 14.96
CA GLY A 30 -0.91 -1.02 16.27
C GLY A 30 -2.43 -1.19 16.19
N ARG A 31 -3.11 -0.37 15.38
CA ARG A 31 -4.56 -0.47 15.17
C ARG A 31 -4.96 -1.71 14.36
N LEU A 32 -4.15 -2.10 13.37
CA LEU A 32 -4.33 -3.34 12.60
C LEU A 32 -4.07 -4.60 13.44
N ALA A 33 -3.25 -4.51 14.50
CA ALA A 33 -3.03 -5.61 15.44
C ALA A 33 -4.09 -5.69 16.56
N SER A 34 -5.03 -4.74 16.61
CA SER A 34 -6.04 -4.67 17.66
C SER A 34 -6.99 -5.87 17.61
N ARG A 35 -7.33 -6.41 18.80
CA ARG A 35 -8.37 -7.43 18.96
C ARG A 35 -9.78 -6.84 18.96
N ASP A 36 -9.92 -5.51 19.06
CA ASP A 36 -11.22 -4.84 18.93
C ASP A 36 -11.62 -4.78 17.44
N PRO A 37 -12.72 -5.44 17.03
CA PRO A 37 -13.17 -5.46 15.65
C PRO A 37 -13.45 -4.08 15.05
N LYS A 38 -13.88 -3.11 15.87
CA LYS A 38 -14.15 -1.74 15.40
C LYS A 38 -12.86 -1.00 15.09
N VAL A 39 -11.86 -1.13 15.96
CA VAL A 39 -10.53 -0.52 15.75
C VAL A 39 -9.86 -1.14 14.53
N PHE A 40 -9.87 -2.47 14.43
CA PHE A 40 -9.33 -3.19 13.28
C PHE A 40 -10.00 -2.74 11.97
N LYS A 41 -11.34 -2.71 11.93
CA LYS A 41 -12.09 -2.30 10.74
C LYS A 41 -11.73 -0.88 10.30
N GLN A 42 -11.63 0.06 11.24
CA GLN A 42 -11.27 1.44 10.92
C GLN A 42 -9.85 1.52 10.38
N ALA A 43 -8.91 0.76 10.94
CA ALA A 43 -7.54 0.70 10.46
C ALA A 43 -7.43 0.14 9.04
N VAL A 44 -8.22 -0.88 8.70
CA VAL A 44 -8.29 -1.42 7.33
C VAL A 44 -8.82 -0.38 6.34
N ILE A 45 -9.87 0.37 6.72
CA ILE A 45 -10.42 1.45 5.88
C ILE A 45 -9.38 2.56 5.68
N ASP A 46 -8.70 2.97 6.74
CA ASP A 46 -7.66 3.99 6.68
C ASP A 46 -6.50 3.54 5.77
N TRP A 47 -6.09 2.28 5.86
CA TRP A 47 -5.08 1.71 4.97
C TRP A 47 -5.52 1.70 3.51
N GLN A 48 -6.77 1.28 3.23
CA GLN A 48 -7.32 1.31 1.88
C GLN A 48 -7.37 2.73 1.30
N LYS A 49 -7.71 3.74 2.10
CA LYS A 49 -7.66 5.15 1.67
C LYS A 49 -6.26 5.60 1.30
N ARG A 50 -5.25 5.27 2.11
CA ARG A 50 -3.84 5.58 1.81
C ARG A 50 -3.38 4.95 0.50
N LEU A 51 -3.80 3.71 0.23
CA LEU A 51 -3.50 3.04 -1.06
C LEU A 51 -4.25 3.69 -2.22
N HIS A 52 -5.51 4.08 -2.03
CA HIS A 52 -6.31 4.76 -3.04
C HIS A 52 -5.71 6.12 -3.43
N GLU A 53 -5.16 6.89 -2.50
CA GLU A 53 -4.46 8.15 -2.79
C GLU A 53 -3.28 7.98 -3.76
N LYS A 54 -2.67 6.79 -3.78
CA LYS A 54 -1.60 6.43 -4.73
C LYS A 54 -2.12 5.74 -6.00
N GLY A 55 -3.42 5.45 -6.10
CA GLY A 55 -3.99 4.61 -7.16
C GLY A 55 -3.67 3.11 -7.01
N TRP A 56 -3.15 2.69 -5.85
CA TRP A 56 -2.61 1.33 -5.66
C TRP A 56 -3.59 0.34 -5.03
N ILE A 57 -4.84 0.75 -4.82
CA ILE A 57 -5.86 -0.14 -4.25
C ILE A 57 -6.25 -1.27 -5.22
N ALA A 58 -6.15 -1.02 -6.52
CA ALA A 58 -6.51 -1.97 -7.57
C ALA A 58 -5.60 -1.81 -8.80
N PRO A 59 -4.30 -2.16 -8.70
CA PRO A 59 -3.33 -1.95 -9.80
C PRO A 59 -3.64 -2.76 -11.07
N ASN A 60 -4.55 -3.74 -10.98
CA ASN A 60 -4.99 -4.56 -12.10
C ASN A 60 -6.36 -4.12 -12.65
N TRP A 61 -6.97 -3.06 -12.12
CA TRP A 61 -8.21 -2.54 -12.67
C TRP A 61 -7.93 -1.63 -13.86
N PRO A 62 -8.83 -1.60 -14.85
CA PRO A 62 -8.77 -0.59 -15.89
C PRO A 62 -8.83 0.81 -15.27
N VAL A 63 -8.04 1.75 -15.82
CA VAL A 63 -7.97 3.15 -15.37
C VAL A 63 -9.36 3.81 -15.35
N GLU A 64 -10.27 3.40 -16.24
CA GLU A 64 -11.66 3.87 -16.30
C GLU A 64 -12.47 3.59 -15.01
N TYR A 65 -12.02 2.65 -14.17
CA TYR A 65 -12.62 2.31 -12.87
C TYR A 65 -11.75 2.74 -11.67
N GLY A 66 -10.70 3.54 -11.91
CA GLY A 66 -9.82 4.08 -10.86
C GLY A 66 -8.64 3.18 -10.49
N GLY A 67 -8.18 2.33 -11.42
CA GLY A 67 -6.88 1.64 -11.34
C GLY A 67 -5.70 2.52 -11.75
#